data_AF-A0A8J5ENA5-F1
#
_entry.id   AF-A0A8J5ENA5-F1
#
_cell.length_a   1.000
_cell.length_b   1.000
_cell.length_c   1.000
_cell.angle_alpha   90.00
_cell.angle_beta   90.00
_cell.angle_gamma   90.00
#
_symmetry.space_group_name_H-M   'P 1'
#
loop_
_entity.id
_entity.type
_entity.pdbx_description
1 polymer ?
#
loop_
_entity_poly.entity_id
_entity_poly.type
_entity_poly.pdbx_seq_one_letter_code
_entity_poly.pdbx_strand_id
1 'polypeptide(L)'
;MENLMMTGDGIDATVVTGNRSVKDGYRTFQTPTFGVSGNGFIARDMTFQNTAGPEKEQAVALLSQSNQSVFYRCSFKGYQDTLCVQSQTQFYRNCDVYGTIDFIFGNAAVVFQNCNLCVRRPMNG
;
A
#
# COMPACT_ATOMS: atom_id res chain seq x y z
N MET A 1 -9.12 -13.69 -10.22
CA MET A 1 -8.37 -14.81 -9.61
C MET A 1 -8.59 -14.70 -8.11
N GLU A 2 -8.96 -15.78 -7.43
CA GLU A 2 -9.21 -15.78 -5.99
C GLU A 2 -8.16 -16.66 -5.28
N ASN A 3 -7.97 -16.44 -3.98
CA ASN A 3 -7.08 -17.23 -3.11
C ASN A 3 -5.63 -17.30 -3.61
N LEU A 4 -5.14 -16.20 -4.19
CA LEU A 4 -3.75 -16.09 -4.61
C LEU A 4 -2.89 -15.66 -3.42
N MET A 5 -1.78 -16.37 -3.21
CA MET A 5 -0.75 -15.98 -2.26
C MET A 5 0.54 -15.59 -2.99
N MET A 6 1.09 -14.44 -2.60
CA MET A 6 2.43 -13.99 -2.97
C MET A 6 3.35 -14.04 -1.77
N THR A 7 4.53 -14.62 -1.94
CA THR A 7 5.59 -14.66 -0.93
C THR A 7 6.87 -14.09 -1.53
N GLY A 8 7.48 -13.14 -0.83
CA GLY A 8 8.82 -12.67 -1.12
C GLY A 8 9.87 -13.36 -0.25
N ASP A 9 11.13 -13.07 -0.54
CA ASP A 9 12.30 -13.54 0.21
C ASP A 9 12.63 -12.66 1.42
N GLY A 10 11.80 -11.65 1.71
CA GLY A 10 11.99 -10.72 2.82
C GLY A 10 11.61 -9.28 2.43
N ILE A 11 11.24 -8.48 3.44
CA ILE A 11 10.71 -7.13 3.26
C ILE A 11 11.68 -6.25 2.46
N ASP A 12 12.99 -6.41 2.66
CA ASP A 12 14.03 -5.63 1.97
C ASP A 12 14.66 -6.37 0.77
N ALA A 13 14.26 -7.60 0.50
CA ALA A 13 14.78 -8.43 -0.60
C ALA A 13 13.85 -8.42 -1.82
N THR A 14 12.52 -8.44 -1.60
CA THR A 14 11.53 -8.48 -2.68
C THR A 14 10.71 -7.19 -2.69
N VAL A 15 10.86 -6.40 -3.76
CA VAL A 15 10.22 -5.08 -3.90
C VAL A 15 9.46 -4.98 -5.21
N VAL A 16 8.16 -4.68 -5.13
CA VAL A 16 7.34 -4.23 -6.26
C VAL A 16 7.30 -2.71 -6.24
N THR A 17 7.80 -2.05 -7.29
CA THR A 17 7.98 -0.60 -7.31
C THR A 17 7.41 0.06 -8.57
N GLY A 18 6.95 1.29 -8.42
CA GLY A 18 6.38 2.13 -9.46
C GLY A 18 6.40 3.61 -9.04
N ASN A 19 5.94 4.52 -9.91
CA ASN A 19 6.06 5.96 -9.66
C ASN A 19 4.95 6.82 -10.28
N ARG A 20 3.79 6.24 -10.62
CA ARG A 20 2.65 7.03 -11.12
C ARG A 20 2.10 7.92 -10.01
N SER A 21 1.69 9.13 -10.36
CA SER A 21 1.10 10.09 -9.42
C SER A 21 0.06 10.99 -10.07
N VAL A 22 -0.72 11.70 -9.24
CA VAL A 22 -1.70 12.67 -9.72
C VAL A 22 -1.06 13.83 -10.46
N LYS A 23 0.08 14.34 -9.97
CA LYS A 23 0.82 15.42 -10.63
C LYS A 23 1.32 15.06 -12.04
N ASP A 24 1.46 13.77 -12.35
CA ASP A 24 1.83 13.28 -13.68
C ASP A 24 0.60 13.06 -14.60
N GLY A 25 -0.59 13.51 -14.19
CA GLY A 25 -1.82 13.47 -14.99
C GLY A 25 -2.70 12.23 -14.79
N TYR A 26 -2.36 11.37 -13.84
CA TYR A 26 -3.20 10.24 -13.46
C TYR A 26 -4.26 10.65 -12.42
N ARG A 27 -5.33 9.87 -12.29
CA ARG A 27 -6.22 9.97 -11.11
C ARG A 27 -5.69 9.08 -9.99
N THR A 28 -6.00 9.38 -8.73
CA THR A 28 -5.54 8.59 -7.55
C THR A 28 -5.73 7.08 -7.73
N PHE A 29 -6.89 6.62 -8.19
CA PHE A 29 -7.16 5.18 -8.39
C PHE A 29 -6.44 4.55 -9.61
N GLN A 30 -5.69 5.34 -10.38
CA GLN A 30 -4.85 4.90 -11.50
C GLN A 30 -3.35 4.94 -11.17
N THR A 31 -2.97 5.49 -10.02
CA THR A 31 -1.59 5.52 -9.51
C THR A 31 -1.10 4.29 -8.75
N PRO A 32 -1.92 3.30 -8.33
CA PRO A 32 -1.41 2.15 -7.58
C PRO A 32 -0.27 1.45 -8.32
N THR A 33 0.84 1.24 -7.62
CA THR A 33 1.91 0.35 -8.10
C THR A 33 1.43 -1.10 -8.15
N PHE A 34 0.60 -1.50 -7.17
CA PHE A 34 -0.03 -2.81 -7.13
C PHE A 34 -1.50 -2.72 -6.73
N GLY A 35 -2.38 -3.38 -7.50
CA GLY A 35 -3.82 -3.39 -7.26
C GLY A 35 -4.34 -4.80 -6.98
N VAL A 36 -5.10 -4.97 -5.90
CA VAL A 36 -5.62 -6.26 -5.43
C VAL A 36 -7.15 -6.25 -5.49
N SER A 37 -7.71 -7.07 -6.37
CA SER A 37 -9.17 -7.25 -6.53
C SER A 37 -9.69 -8.66 -6.25
N GLY A 38 -8.80 -9.65 -6.23
CA GLY A 38 -9.17 -11.05 -6.00
C GLY A 38 -9.36 -11.36 -4.54
N ASN A 39 -10.51 -11.94 -4.15
CA ASN A 39 -10.81 -12.31 -2.77
C ASN A 39 -9.80 -13.32 -2.19
N GLY A 40 -9.59 -13.25 -0.88
CA GLY A 40 -8.67 -14.15 -0.17
C GLY A 40 -7.20 -13.93 -0.53
N PHE A 41 -6.84 -12.76 -1.08
CA PHE A 41 -5.45 -12.47 -1.43
C PHE A 41 -4.56 -12.42 -0.19
N ILE A 42 -3.38 -13.03 -0.29
CA ILE A 42 -2.36 -12.99 0.76
C ILE A 42 -1.06 -12.47 0.16
N ALA A 43 -0.44 -11.48 0.82
CA ALA A 43 0.94 -11.12 0.57
C ALA A 43 1.78 -11.30 1.84
N ARG A 44 3.01 -11.78 1.67
CA ARG A 44 3.93 -12.01 2.77
C ARG A 44 5.38 -11.72 2.41
N ASP A 45 6.12 -11.20 3.38
CA ASP A 45 7.59 -11.05 3.32
C ASP A 45 8.07 -10.24 2.10
N MET A 46 7.40 -9.12 1.79
CA MET A 46 7.71 -8.29 0.62
C MET A 46 7.33 -6.80 0.77
N THR A 47 7.85 -5.95 -0.10
CA THR A 47 7.53 -4.51 -0.15
C THR A 47 6.73 -4.12 -1.38
N PHE A 48 5.74 -3.24 -1.20
CA PHE A 48 5.08 -2.47 -2.26
C PHE A 48 5.45 -0.99 -2.10
N GLN A 49 5.94 -0.37 -3.16
CA GLN A 49 6.49 0.98 -3.09
C GLN A 49 6.04 1.87 -4.26
N ASN A 50 5.65 3.10 -3.95
CA ASN A 50 5.55 4.18 -4.93
C ASN A 50 6.64 5.24 -4.68
N THR A 51 7.52 5.45 -5.67
CA THR A 51 8.69 6.34 -5.57
C THR A 51 8.46 7.72 -6.16
N ALA A 52 7.22 8.13 -6.45
CA ALA A 52 6.94 9.44 -7.05
C ALA A 52 7.52 10.61 -6.23
N GLY A 53 7.45 10.51 -4.90
CA GLY A 53 8.00 11.52 -4.00
C GLY A 53 6.95 12.48 -3.43
N PRO A 54 7.33 13.32 -2.45
CA PRO A 54 6.38 14.18 -1.73
C PRO A 54 5.85 15.31 -2.63
N GLU A 55 6.60 15.73 -3.64
CA GLU A 55 6.20 16.78 -4.58
C GLU A 55 5.20 16.35 -5.65
N LYS A 56 4.89 15.05 -5.71
CA LYS A 56 4.08 14.44 -6.77
C LYS A 56 2.62 14.25 -6.40
N GLU A 57 2.21 14.76 -5.24
CA GLU A 57 0.85 14.64 -4.69
C GLU A 57 0.48 13.15 -4.49
N GLN A 58 -0.79 12.77 -4.70
CA GLN A 58 -1.27 11.42 -4.42
C GLN A 58 -0.57 10.37 -5.30
N ALA A 59 0.05 9.37 -4.67
CA ALA A 59 0.81 8.33 -5.34
C ALA A 59 0.73 7.00 -4.56
N VAL A 60 -0.16 6.11 -5.01
CA VAL A 60 -0.52 4.90 -4.26
C VAL A 60 0.52 3.79 -4.46
N ALA A 61 1.01 3.21 -3.36
CA ALA A 61 1.89 2.04 -3.38
C ALA A 61 1.07 0.75 -3.54
N LEU A 62 0.01 0.59 -2.73
CA LEU A 62 -0.91 -0.54 -2.86
C LEU A 62 -2.37 -0.09 -2.70
N LEU A 63 -3.23 -0.62 -3.57
CA LEU A 63 -4.68 -0.52 -3.47
C LEU A 63 -5.26 -1.91 -3.28
N SER A 64 -6.06 -2.09 -2.23
CA SER A 64 -6.81 -3.32 -1.98
C SER A 64 -8.31 -3.07 -1.92
N GLN A 65 -9.03 -3.83 -2.74
CA GLN A 65 -10.49 -3.99 -2.72
C GLN A 65 -10.88 -5.48 -2.55
N SER A 66 -9.95 -6.29 -2.04
CA SER A 66 -10.14 -7.73 -1.82
C SER A 66 -10.80 -8.02 -0.48
N ASN A 67 -11.88 -8.80 -0.51
CA ASN A 67 -12.46 -9.33 0.72
C ASN A 67 -11.56 -10.39 1.34
N GLN A 68 -11.50 -10.42 2.68
CA GLN A 68 -10.70 -11.33 3.48
C GLN A 68 -9.21 -11.36 3.07
N SER A 69 -8.66 -10.22 2.67
CA SER A 69 -7.24 -10.11 2.33
C SER A 69 -6.35 -10.03 3.56
N VAL A 70 -5.16 -10.64 3.49
CA VAL A 70 -4.15 -10.62 4.55
C VAL A 70 -2.82 -10.13 4.01
N PHE A 71 -2.20 -9.19 4.74
CA PHE A 71 -0.83 -8.76 4.50
C PHE A 71 -0.03 -9.05 5.76
N TYR A 72 1.01 -9.89 5.66
CA TYR A 72 1.81 -10.32 6.82
C TYR A 72 3.30 -10.08 6.59
N ARG A 73 3.93 -9.27 7.45
CA ARG A 73 5.35 -8.87 7.27
C ARG A 73 5.61 -8.23 5.91
N CYS A 74 4.70 -7.35 5.52
CA CYS A 74 4.83 -6.55 4.31
C CYS A 74 5.22 -5.11 4.66
N SER A 75 5.87 -4.43 3.73
CA SER A 75 6.09 -2.99 3.82
C SER A 75 5.38 -2.24 2.71
N PHE A 76 4.79 -1.09 3.04
CA PHE A 76 4.12 -0.19 2.11
C PHE A 76 4.80 1.16 2.19
N LYS A 77 5.48 1.57 1.11
CA LYS A 77 6.37 2.72 1.11
C LYS A 77 5.89 3.78 0.11
N GLY A 78 5.58 4.97 0.60
CA GLY A 78 5.20 6.10 -0.24
C GLY A 78 5.32 7.44 0.49
N TYR A 79 4.55 8.41 0.01
CA TYR A 79 4.36 9.72 0.63
C TYR A 79 2.86 9.94 0.82
N GLN A 80 2.22 10.75 -0.03
CA GLN A 80 0.78 10.98 0.03
C GLN A 80 0.01 9.78 -0.57
N ASP A 81 -1.07 9.35 0.09
CA ASP A 81 -1.97 8.27 -0.34
C ASP A 81 -1.28 6.90 -0.48
N THR A 82 -0.33 6.56 0.40
CA THR A 82 0.50 5.34 0.26
C THR A 82 -0.31 4.03 0.17
N LEU A 83 -1.25 3.80 1.08
CA LEU A 83 -2.02 2.56 1.18
C LEU A 83 -3.52 2.84 1.06
N CYS A 84 -4.12 2.42 -0.05
CA CYS A 84 -5.55 2.53 -0.31
C CYS A 84 -6.28 1.25 0.15
N VAL A 85 -6.85 1.29 1.35
CA VAL A 85 -7.75 0.26 1.90
C VAL A 85 -9.17 0.50 1.38
N GLN A 86 -9.36 0.37 0.06
CA GLN A 86 -10.53 0.88 -0.65
C GLN A 86 -11.86 0.34 -0.11
N SER A 87 -12.00 -0.98 0.06
CA SER A 87 -13.26 -1.61 0.50
C SER A 87 -13.04 -3.03 1.05
N GLN A 88 -14.12 -3.63 1.58
CA GLN A 88 -14.18 -5.00 2.12
C GLN A 88 -13.41 -5.22 3.43
N THR A 89 -13.31 -6.48 3.88
CA THR A 89 -12.59 -6.85 5.10
C THR A 89 -11.12 -7.13 4.79
N GLN A 90 -10.22 -6.47 5.51
CA GLN A 90 -8.77 -6.58 5.30
C GLN A 90 -8.03 -6.70 6.63
N PHE A 91 -6.91 -7.42 6.65
CA PHE A 91 -6.08 -7.57 7.84
C PHE A 91 -4.59 -7.39 7.53
N TYR A 92 -3.95 -6.48 8.25
CA TYR A 92 -2.53 -6.18 8.13
C TYR A 92 -1.84 -6.53 9.45
N ARG A 93 -0.83 -7.41 9.41
CA ARG A 93 -0.16 -7.90 10.61
C ARG A 93 1.35 -7.85 10.48
N ASN A 94 2.03 -7.31 11.50
CA ASN A 94 3.49 -7.17 11.50
C ASN A 94 4.02 -6.41 10.26
N CYS A 95 3.25 -5.43 9.77
CA CYS A 95 3.60 -4.66 8.58
C CYS A 95 4.16 -3.29 8.94
N ASP A 96 4.89 -2.69 8.00
CA ASP A 96 5.35 -1.31 8.08
C ASP A 96 4.65 -0.47 7.02
N VAL A 97 4.04 0.65 7.41
CA VAL A 97 3.40 1.59 6.48
C VAL A 97 4.04 2.96 6.63
N TYR A 98 4.62 3.48 5.54
CA TYR A 98 5.33 4.75 5.53
C TYR A 98 4.65 5.78 4.63
N GLY A 99 4.39 6.99 5.13
CA GLY A 99 3.93 8.08 4.29
C GLY A 99 3.78 9.42 4.99
N THR A 100 3.06 10.36 4.37
CA THR A 100 2.92 11.75 4.85
C THR A 100 1.46 12.14 5.05
N ILE A 101 0.76 12.50 3.98
CA ILE A 101 -0.65 12.94 3.99
C ILE A 101 -1.52 11.73 3.63
N ASP A 102 -2.56 11.47 4.42
CA ASP A 102 -3.56 10.41 4.16
C ASP A 102 -2.95 9.06 3.76
N PHE A 103 -1.81 8.70 4.36
CA PHE A 103 -1.00 7.59 3.88
C PHE A 103 -1.64 6.21 4.12
N ILE A 104 -2.74 6.16 4.87
CA ILE A 104 -3.70 5.07 4.91
C ILE A 104 -5.08 5.69 4.71
N PHE A 105 -5.79 5.31 3.65
CA PHE A 105 -7.10 5.88 3.34
C PHE A 105 -8.02 4.86 2.64
N GLY A 106 -9.33 5.08 2.70
CA GLY A 106 -10.34 4.23 2.08
C GLY A 106 -11.51 3.93 3.01
N ASN A 107 -12.33 2.94 2.66
CA ASN A 107 -13.58 2.60 3.35
C ASN A 107 -13.70 1.10 3.68
N ALA A 108 -12.57 0.41 3.85
CA ALA A 108 -12.54 -0.99 4.27
C ALA A 108 -12.87 -1.15 5.76
N ALA A 109 -13.44 -2.29 6.12
CA ALA A 109 -13.43 -2.79 7.49
C ALA A 109 -12.06 -3.44 7.76
N VAL A 110 -11.10 -2.65 8.26
CA VAL A 110 -9.69 -3.03 8.32
C VAL A 110 -9.13 -3.03 9.75
N VAL A 111 -8.28 -3.99 10.05
CA VAL A 111 -7.48 -4.02 11.28
C VAL A 111 -5.99 -4.06 10.94
N PHE A 112 -5.23 -3.18 11.58
CA PHE A 112 -3.77 -3.20 11.63
C PHE A 112 -3.33 -3.70 13.01
N GLN A 113 -2.66 -4.85 13.07
CA GLN A 113 -2.20 -5.45 14.32
C GLN A 113 -0.67 -5.56 14.31
N ASN A 114 -0.02 -5.09 15.38
CA ASN A 114 1.43 -5.11 15.52
C ASN A 114 2.16 -4.48 14.32
N CYS A 115 1.59 -3.44 13.73
CA CYS A 115 2.18 -2.73 12.59
C CYS A 115 2.91 -1.47 13.05
N ASN A 116 3.96 -1.09 12.33
CA ASN A 116 4.58 0.22 12.48
C ASN A 116 3.95 1.19 11.49
N LEU A 117 3.36 2.27 11.99
CA LEU A 117 2.79 3.35 11.18
C LEU A 117 3.75 4.54 11.24
N CYS A 118 4.57 4.70 10.20
CA CYS A 118 5.74 5.56 10.20
C CYS A 118 5.50 6.83 9.40
N VAL A 119 5.26 7.95 10.11
CA VAL A 119 5.16 9.27 9.48
C VAL A 119 6.53 9.70 8.95
N ARG A 120 6.57 10.18 7.70
CA ARG A 120 7.76 10.70 7.04
C ARG A 120 7.75 12.23 7.05
N ARG A 121 8.93 12.82 6.82
CA ARG A 121 9.03 14.26 6.58
C ARG A 121 8.23 14.63 5.30
N PRO A 122 7.28 15.57 5.39
CA PRO A 122 6.54 16.05 4.22
C PRO A 122 7.40 16.95 3.34
N MET A 123 6.82 17.52 2.27
CA MET A 123 7.45 18.64 1.57
C MET A 123 7.77 19.77 2.55
N ASN A 124 8.82 20.55 2.27
CA ASN A 124 9.01 21.81 2.98
C ASN A 124 7.84 22.74 2.62
N GLY A 125 7.16 23.26 3.64
CA GLY A 125 6.10 24.26 3.47
C GLY A 125 6.65 25.64 3.16
#